data_AF-A0A9W4K779-F1
#
_entry.id   AF-A0A9W4K779-F1
#
_cell.length_a   1.000
_cell.length_b   1.000
_cell.length_c   1.000
_cell.angle_alpha   90.00
_cell.angle_beta   90.00
_cell.angle_gamma   90.00
#
_symmetry.space_group_name_H-M   'P 1'
#
loop_
_entity.id
_entity.type
_entity.pdbx_description
1 polymer ?
#
loop_
_entity_poly.entity_id
_entity_poly.type
_entity_poly.pdbx_seq_one_letter_code
_entity_poly.pdbx_strand_id
1 'polypeptide(L)'
;MRFSVVSLIIATASLVAADPIPWSQCGTCNPISGENRCDPSTSCINTGKSFHCACRAGFKASQYDNNLYNQFRLPMPNYEFLVFVPENTACNNPCNDPYAAPSDLCKEVRLQHQCAA
;
A
#
# COMPACT_ATOMS: atom_id res chain seq x y z
N MET A 1 -10.34 -7.52 -65.96
CA MET A 1 -11.01 -7.07 -64.72
C MET A 1 -10.07 -7.37 -63.56
N ARG A 2 -9.50 -6.35 -62.92
CA ARG A 2 -8.60 -6.49 -61.77
C ARG A 2 -9.45 -6.54 -60.50
N PHE A 3 -9.40 -7.65 -59.76
CA PHE A 3 -10.02 -7.74 -58.44
C PHE A 3 -8.99 -7.36 -57.38
N SER A 4 -9.14 -6.16 -56.79
CA SER A 4 -8.35 -5.71 -55.66
C SER A 4 -8.86 -6.40 -54.40
N VAL A 5 -8.08 -7.35 -53.85
CA VAL A 5 -8.37 -7.97 -52.55
C VAL A 5 -7.74 -7.10 -51.46
N VAL A 6 -8.58 -6.46 -50.65
CA VAL A 6 -8.18 -5.64 -49.50
C VAL A 6 -7.81 -6.58 -48.35
N SER A 7 -6.53 -6.68 -48.01
CA SER A 7 -6.06 -7.41 -46.82
C SER A 7 -6.47 -6.67 -45.55
N LEU A 8 -7.34 -7.30 -44.74
CA LEU A 8 -7.72 -6.82 -43.41
C LEU A 8 -6.56 -7.07 -42.43
N ILE A 9 -5.96 -6.01 -41.90
CA ILE A 9 -4.89 -6.09 -40.91
C ILE A 9 -5.56 -6.22 -39.53
N ILE A 10 -5.53 -7.40 -38.93
CA ILE A 10 -6.02 -7.61 -37.56
C ILE A 10 -4.97 -7.04 -36.62
N ALA A 11 -5.24 -5.89 -36.02
CA ALA A 11 -4.38 -5.31 -34.98
C ALA A 11 -4.47 -6.20 -33.73
N THR A 12 -3.41 -6.96 -33.46
CA THR A 12 -3.23 -7.68 -32.20
C THR A 12 -3.09 -6.64 -31.08
N ALA A 13 -4.08 -6.54 -30.21
CA ALA A 13 -3.98 -5.76 -28.98
C ALA A 13 -2.99 -6.44 -28.04
N SER A 14 -1.79 -5.85 -27.92
CA SER A 14 -0.81 -6.27 -26.91
C SER A 14 -1.31 -5.84 -25.53
N LEU A 15 -1.82 -6.79 -24.74
CA LEU A 15 -2.01 -6.62 -23.30
C LEU A 15 -0.62 -6.66 -22.65
N VAL A 16 0.02 -5.49 -22.53
CA VAL A 16 1.29 -5.38 -21.80
C VAL A 16 1.00 -5.33 -20.30
N ALA A 17 1.79 -6.14 -19.58
CA ALA A 17 1.65 -6.55 -18.19
C ALA A 17 1.38 -5.41 -17.20
N ALA A 18 0.56 -5.71 -16.18
CA ALA A 18 0.54 -4.94 -14.95
C ALA A 18 1.98 -4.92 -14.39
N ASP A 19 2.57 -3.73 -14.29
CA ASP A 19 3.80 -3.54 -13.53
C ASP A 19 3.51 -4.04 -12.11
N PRO A 20 4.11 -5.16 -11.66
CA PRO A 20 4.01 -5.52 -10.26
C PRO A 20 4.72 -4.39 -9.52
N ILE A 21 3.98 -3.71 -8.65
CA ILE A 21 4.59 -2.81 -7.69
C ILE A 21 5.79 -3.54 -7.08
N PRO A 22 7.02 -2.99 -7.20
CA PRO A 22 8.17 -3.61 -6.58
C PRO A 22 7.84 -3.80 -5.11
N TRP A 23 8.03 -5.00 -4.59
CA TRP A 23 7.74 -5.37 -3.19
C TRP A 23 8.35 -4.39 -2.16
N SER A 24 9.33 -3.58 -2.58
CA SER A 24 9.87 -2.46 -1.82
C SER A 24 8.84 -1.42 -1.40
N GLN A 25 7.77 -1.20 -2.17
CA GLN A 25 6.70 -0.25 -1.80
C GLN A 25 5.78 -0.78 -0.70
N CYS A 26 5.72 -2.10 -0.51
CA CYS A 26 4.92 -2.70 0.54
C CYS A 26 5.61 -2.69 1.90
N GLY A 27 6.91 -2.38 1.98
CA GLY A 27 7.66 -2.22 3.23
C GLY A 27 7.45 -3.33 4.27
N THR A 28 8.33 -4.33 4.31
CA THR A 28 8.28 -5.39 5.34
C THR A 28 9.15 -5.04 6.55
N CYS A 29 8.87 -5.62 7.71
CA CYS A 29 9.75 -5.55 8.88
C CYS A 29 10.12 -6.94 9.39
N ASN A 30 11.26 -7.05 10.07
CA ASN A 30 11.68 -8.29 10.72
C ASN A 30 11.13 -8.34 12.17
N PRO A 31 10.36 -9.38 12.57
CA PRO A 31 9.80 -9.43 13.92
C PRO A 31 10.83 -9.66 15.04
N ILE A 32 12.09 -9.95 14.73
CA ILE A 32 13.15 -10.16 15.71
C ILE A 32 13.50 -8.83 16.40
N SER A 33 13.57 -8.87 17.73
CA SER A 33 13.92 -7.70 18.55
C SER A 33 15.29 -7.14 18.15
N GLY A 34 15.35 -5.85 17.85
CA GLY A 34 16.56 -5.17 17.37
C GLY A 34 16.77 -5.23 15.85
N GLU A 35 15.96 -6.00 15.12
CA GLU A 35 16.06 -6.13 13.66
C GLU A 35 14.86 -5.54 12.91
N ASN A 36 13.77 -5.18 13.60
CA ASN A 36 12.53 -4.73 12.96
C ASN A 36 12.67 -3.45 12.14
N ARG A 37 13.65 -2.61 12.48
CA ARG A 37 13.94 -1.31 11.83
C ARG A 37 12.71 -0.41 11.67
N CYS A 38 11.65 -0.63 12.44
CA CYS A 38 10.50 0.25 12.47
C CYS A 38 10.86 1.50 13.27
N ASP A 39 10.33 2.65 12.84
CA ASP A 39 10.47 3.88 13.63
C ASP A 39 9.74 3.73 14.99
N PRO A 40 10.23 4.32 16.09
CA PRO A 40 9.57 4.25 17.41
C PRO A 40 8.11 4.71 17.43
N SER A 41 7.65 5.49 16.44
CA SER A 41 6.25 5.87 16.28
C SER A 41 5.35 4.81 15.64
N THR A 42 5.93 3.66 15.28
CA THR A 42 5.29 2.55 14.58
C THR A 42 5.51 1.24 15.34
N SER A 43 4.89 0.16 14.89
CA SER A 43 5.10 -1.18 15.45
C SER A 43 5.12 -2.22 14.34
N CYS A 44 6.07 -3.15 14.41
CA CYS A 44 6.13 -4.29 13.49
C CYS A 44 5.02 -5.27 13.86
N ILE A 45 4.01 -5.43 12.99
CA ILE A 45 2.86 -6.29 13.24
C ILE A 45 2.75 -7.39 12.18
N ASN A 46 2.27 -8.56 12.59
CA ASN A 46 1.91 -9.64 11.68
C ASN A 46 0.53 -9.37 11.09
N THR A 47 0.43 -9.28 9.77
CA THR A 47 -0.84 -9.09 9.06
C THR A 47 -1.51 -10.42 8.69
N GLY A 48 -0.83 -11.54 8.92
CA GLY A 48 -1.25 -12.90 8.60
C GLY A 48 -0.36 -13.53 7.53
N LYS A 49 0.00 -12.76 6.50
CA LYS A 49 0.89 -13.23 5.42
C LYS A 49 2.31 -12.66 5.51
N SER A 50 2.47 -11.48 6.08
CA SER A 50 3.75 -10.79 6.22
C SER A 50 3.79 -9.92 7.47
N PHE A 51 4.94 -9.29 7.70
CA PHE A 51 5.14 -8.34 8.78
C PHE A 51 5.37 -6.95 8.20
N HIS A 52 4.71 -5.95 8.77
CA HIS A 52 4.78 -4.56 8.32
C HIS A 52 4.90 -3.59 9.51
N CYS A 53 5.58 -2.46 9.30
CA CYS A 53 5.55 -1.37 10.27
C CYS A 53 4.20 -0.65 10.16
N ALA A 54 3.36 -0.77 11.18
CA ALA A 54 2.08 -0.09 11.26
C ALA A 54 2.19 1.18 12.14
N CYS A 55 1.62 2.27 11.66
CA CYS A 55 1.40 3.46 12.45
C CYS A 55 0.42 3.17 13.61
N ARG A 56 0.50 3.97 14.68
CA ARG A 56 -0.57 4.02 15.68
C ARG A 56 -1.90 4.42 15.02
N ALA A 57 -3.01 3.87 15.51
CA ALA A 57 -4.34 4.22 15.01
C ALA A 57 -4.54 5.75 15.01
N GLY A 58 -5.01 6.31 13.88
CA GLY A 58 -5.25 7.74 13.73
C GLY A 58 -4.02 8.56 13.31
N PHE A 59 -2.89 7.90 13.03
CA PHE A 59 -1.68 8.53 12.52
C PHE A 59 -1.25 7.96 11.17
N LYS A 60 -0.55 8.79 10.40
CA LYS A 60 0.01 8.50 9.08
C LYS A 60 1.42 9.10 8.96
N ALA A 61 2.18 8.68 7.94
CA ALA A 61 3.55 9.13 7.72
C ALA A 61 3.64 10.53 7.13
N SER A 62 2.70 10.91 6.27
CA SER A 62 2.73 12.20 5.58
C SER A 62 1.34 12.69 5.17
N GLN A 63 1.26 13.97 4.81
CA GLN A 63 0.07 14.58 4.19
C GLN A 63 -0.15 14.14 2.73
N TYR A 64 0.80 13.42 2.11
CA TYR A 64 0.70 12.95 0.74
C TYR A 64 -0.01 11.60 0.70
N ASP A 65 -1.33 11.62 0.87
CA ASP A 65 -2.18 10.44 1.06
C ASP A 65 -2.09 9.37 -0.05
N ASN A 66 -1.73 9.79 -1.27
CA ASN A 66 -1.60 8.91 -2.43
C ASN A 66 -0.17 8.38 -2.68
N ASN A 67 0.82 8.79 -1.86
CA ASN A 67 2.20 8.36 -2.03
C ASN A 67 2.46 7.01 -1.36
N LEU A 68 2.30 5.94 -2.14
CA LEU A 68 2.53 4.56 -1.74
C LEU A 68 3.95 4.25 -1.23
N TYR A 69 4.93 5.08 -1.59
CA TYR A 69 6.31 4.91 -1.08
C TYR A 69 6.45 5.31 0.39
N ASN A 70 5.56 6.17 0.88
CA ASN A 70 5.61 6.66 2.26
C ASN A 70 4.61 5.93 3.14
N GLN A 71 3.42 5.62 2.59
CA GLN A 71 2.31 5.09 3.35
C GLN A 71 1.25 4.41 2.48
N PHE A 72 0.57 3.42 3.05
CA PHE A 72 -0.57 2.74 2.43
C PHE A 72 -1.45 2.09 3.50
N ARG A 73 -2.66 1.67 3.12
CA ARG A 73 -3.51 0.77 3.91
C ARG A 73 -3.52 -0.62 3.30
N LEU A 74 -3.78 -1.63 4.13
CA LEU A 74 -3.94 -3.02 3.68
C LEU A 74 -5.39 -3.47 3.83
N PRO A 75 -5.93 -4.32 2.93
CA PRO A 75 -7.29 -4.85 3.00
C PRO A 75 -7.39 -5.94 4.10
N MET A 76 -7.23 -5.52 5.35
CA MET A 76 -7.28 -6.37 6.54
C MET A 76 -8.61 -6.16 7.28
N PRO A 77 -9.50 -7.16 7.34
CA PRO A 77 -10.78 -7.03 8.03
C PRO A 77 -10.58 -6.56 9.48
N ASN A 78 -11.41 -5.61 9.92
CA ASN A 78 -11.38 -4.98 11.25
C ASN A 78 -10.16 -4.12 11.58
N TYR A 79 -9.13 -4.06 10.73
CA TYR A 79 -7.90 -3.30 10.97
C TYR A 79 -7.49 -2.43 9.77
N GLU A 80 -8.36 -2.30 8.78
CA GLU A 80 -8.09 -1.57 7.54
C GLU A 80 -7.72 -0.11 7.79
N PHE A 81 -8.12 0.46 8.94
CA PHE A 81 -7.75 1.80 9.38
C PHE A 81 -6.27 2.00 9.70
N LEU A 82 -5.50 0.93 9.88
CA LEU A 82 -4.07 1.03 10.13
C LEU A 82 -3.36 1.48 8.86
N VAL A 83 -2.52 2.49 9.03
CA VAL A 83 -1.59 2.93 7.99
C VAL A 83 -0.28 2.18 8.17
N PHE A 84 0.27 1.69 7.08
CA PHE A 84 1.51 0.93 7.01
C PHE A 84 2.56 1.73 6.26
N VAL A 85 3.81 1.55 6.65
CA VAL A 85 4.95 2.32 6.14
C VAL A 85 6.18 1.44 5.99
N PRO A 86 7.17 1.83 5.18
CA PRO A 86 8.48 1.19 5.16
C PRO A 86 9.25 1.34 6.48
N GLU A 87 10.26 0.51 6.67
CA GLU A 87 11.22 0.64 7.76
C GLU A 87 11.79 2.08 7.86
N ASN A 88 12.11 2.52 9.07
CA ASN A 88 12.66 3.84 9.40
C ASN A 88 11.77 5.03 8.98
N THR A 89 10.47 4.80 8.76
CA THR A 89 9.51 5.87 8.43
C THR A 89 8.67 6.22 9.64
N ALA A 90 8.70 7.49 10.06
CA ALA A 90 7.93 7.96 11.20
C ALA A 90 6.45 8.23 10.85
N CYS A 91 5.52 7.89 11.75
CA CYS A 91 4.09 8.15 11.68
C CYS A 91 3.64 9.10 12.79
N ASN A 92 3.97 10.38 12.67
CA ASN A 92 3.61 11.40 13.66
C ASN A 92 2.54 12.39 13.17
N ASN A 93 2.08 12.26 11.92
CA ASN A 93 1.03 13.11 11.38
C ASN A 93 -0.34 12.52 11.73
N PRO A 94 -1.27 13.26 12.34
CA PRO A 94 -2.63 12.77 12.52
C PRO A 94 -3.30 12.58 11.16
N CYS A 95 -4.23 11.64 11.10
CA CYS A 95 -5.15 11.51 9.96
C CYS A 95 -6.10 12.72 9.91
N ASN A 96 -6.70 12.96 8.74
CA ASN A 96 -7.51 14.16 8.48
C ASN A 96 -8.70 14.26 9.44
N ASP A 97 -9.27 13.11 9.84
CA ASP A 97 -10.22 13.00 10.93
C ASP A 97 -9.71 11.98 11.96
N PRO A 98 -8.99 12.42 13.01
CA PRO A 98 -8.42 11.51 14.01
C PRO A 98 -9.46 10.98 15.02
N TYR A 99 -10.69 11.48 14.98
CA TYR A 99 -11.79 11.06 15.86
C TYR A 99 -12.87 10.27 15.13
N ALA A 100 -12.65 9.96 13.85
CA ALA A 100 -13.52 9.11 13.06
C ALA A 100 -13.74 7.75 13.73
N ALA A 101 -14.87 7.12 13.40
CA ALA A 101 -15.10 5.74 13.79
C ALA A 101 -13.97 4.83 13.29
N PRO A 102 -13.68 3.69 13.95
CA PRO A 102 -12.61 2.79 13.54
C PRO A 102 -12.70 2.36 12.06
N SER A 103 -13.89 2.26 11.49
CA SER A 103 -14.08 1.97 10.06
C SER A 103 -13.60 3.08 9.13
N ASP A 104 -13.64 4.33 9.58
CA ASP A 104 -13.46 5.55 8.79
C ASP A 104 -12.11 6.25 9.01
N LEU A 105 -11.39 5.83 10.04
CA LEU A 105 -10.10 6.38 10.42
C LEU A 105 -9.07 6.18 9.29
N CYS A 106 -8.37 7.27 8.95
CA CYS A 106 -7.33 7.33 7.92
C CYS A 106 -7.77 6.87 6.51
N LYS A 107 -9.06 7.00 6.16
CA LYS A 107 -9.59 6.61 4.83
C LYS A 107 -9.02 7.38 3.66
N GLU A 108 -8.41 8.54 3.91
CA GLU A 108 -7.73 9.30 2.88
C GLU A 108 -6.48 8.56 2.35
N VAL A 109 -5.82 7.75 3.18
CA VAL A 109 -4.62 7.00 2.78
C VAL A 109 -5.02 5.88 1.84
N ARG A 110 -4.28 5.74 0.74
CA ARG A 110 -4.62 4.78 -0.32
C ARG A 110 -4.58 3.33 0.16
N LEU A 111 -5.66 2.59 -0.09
CA LEU A 111 -5.73 1.14 0.07
C LEU A 111 -4.93 0.42 -1.02
N GLN A 112 -4.07 -0.50 -0.61
CA GLN A 112 -3.19 -1.25 -1.50
C GLN A 112 -3.51 -2.75 -1.47
N HIS A 113 -3.97 -3.27 -2.60
CA HIS A 113 -4.33 -4.69 -2.76
C HIS A 113 -3.17 -5.56 -3.23
N GLN A 114 -2.09 -4.95 -3.73
CA GLN A 114 -0.93 -5.69 -4.24
C GLN A 114 0.05 -6.12 -3.14
N CYS A 115 -0.09 -5.56 -1.94
CA CYS A 115 0.70 -5.94 -0.78
C CYS A 115 0.02 -7.08 -0.01
N ALA A 116 0.84 -7.97 0.54
CA ALA A 116 0.34 -9.06 1.37
C ALA A 116 -0.21 -8.48 2.69
N ALA A 117 -1.51 -8.64 2.90
CA ALA A 117 -2.13 -8.58 4.22
C ALA A 117 -2.08 -10.01 4.80
#